data_AF-A0A2X1SW24-F1
#
_entry.id   AF-A0A2X1SW24-F1
#
_cell.length_a   1.000
_cell.length_b   1.000
_cell.length_c   1.000
_cell.angle_alpha   90.00
_cell.angle_beta   90.00
_cell.angle_gamma   90.00
#
_symmetry.space_group_name_H-M   'P 1'
#
loop_
_entity.id
_entity.type
_entity.pdbx_description
1 polymer ?
#
loop_
_entity_poly.entity_id
_entity_poly.type
_entity_poly.pdbx_seq_one_letter_code
_entity_poly.pdbx_strand_id
1 'polypeptide(L)'
;MLGLPEYDLLGPGAFLIQGDKQLLRTFLTAYGYLPHELTKTLSHQLTALMLLHQYSNLNIQVRIPNWEDKARSLQELENLVWGF
;
A
#
# COMPACT_ATOMS: atom_id res chain seq x y z
N MET A 1 2.45 6.12 18.34
CA MET A 1 0.99 6.14 18.59
C MET A 1 0.55 4.71 18.88
N LEU A 2 -0.51 4.51 19.67
CA LEU A 2 -1.16 3.19 19.73
C LEU A 2 -2.01 3.03 18.47
N GLY A 3 -1.90 1.89 17.78
CA GLY A 3 -2.59 1.64 16.51
C GLY A 3 -2.15 0.32 15.88
N LEU A 4 -2.68 0.04 14.70
CA LEU A 4 -2.25 -1.11 13.91
C LEU A 4 -0.81 -0.90 13.42
N PRO A 5 0.10 -1.87 13.60
CA PRO A 5 1.49 -1.74 13.17
C PRO A 5 1.62 -1.54 11.65
N GLU A 6 0.66 -2.04 10.86
CA GLU A 6 0.61 -1.87 9.41
C GLU A 6 0.52 -0.40 8.98
N TYR A 7 0.08 0.50 9.88
CA TYR A 7 0.01 1.93 9.60
C TYR A 7 1.38 2.52 9.28
N ASP A 8 2.45 2.02 9.92
CA ASP A 8 3.82 2.49 9.67
C ASP A 8 4.34 2.05 8.29
N LEU A 9 3.71 1.04 7.68
CA LEU A 9 4.08 0.54 6.34
C LEU A 9 3.55 1.43 5.21
N LEU A 10 2.66 2.37 5.50
CA LEU A 10 2.07 3.25 4.47
C LEU A 10 3.11 4.14 3.80
N GLY A 11 4.06 4.70 4.56
CA GLY A 11 5.11 5.56 4.03
C GLY A 11 6.01 4.82 3.03
N PRO A 12 6.67 3.73 3.42
CA PRO A 12 7.47 2.93 2.50
C PRO A 12 6.64 2.37 1.34
N GLY A 13 5.48 1.76 1.65
CA GLY A 13 4.71 0.97 0.70
C GLY A 13 3.94 1.79 -0.35
N ALA A 14 3.14 2.77 0.08
CA ALA A 14 2.33 3.56 -0.84
C ALA A 14 3.13 4.67 -1.53
N PHE A 15 4.09 5.28 -0.80
CA PHE A 15 4.79 6.48 -1.25
C PHE A 15 6.20 6.21 -1.80
N LEU A 16 7.10 5.57 -1.03
CA LEU A 16 8.50 5.43 -1.44
C LEU A 16 8.72 4.37 -2.54
N ILE A 17 7.93 3.30 -2.54
CA ILE A 17 8.06 2.18 -3.49
C ILE A 17 7.44 2.50 -4.87
N GLN A 18 6.59 3.51 -4.97
CA GLN A 18 6.05 4.01 -6.25
C GLN A 18 5.39 2.93 -7.13
N GLY A 19 4.77 1.93 -6.51
CA GLY A 19 4.05 0.84 -7.20
C GLY A 19 4.93 -0.31 -7.72
N ASP A 20 6.23 -0.32 -7.46
CA ASP A 20 7.08 -1.48 -7.78
C ASP A 20 6.73 -2.68 -6.89
N LYS A 21 6.05 -3.66 -7.49
CA LYS A 21 5.55 -4.85 -6.80
C LYS A 21 6.66 -5.78 -6.32
N GLN A 22 7.77 -5.84 -7.05
CA GLN A 22 8.89 -6.68 -6.66
C GLN A 22 9.59 -6.06 -5.45
N LEU A 23 9.86 -4.76 -5.51
CA LEU A 23 10.45 -4.02 -4.40
C LEU A 23 9.55 -4.05 -3.16
N LEU A 24 8.23 -3.90 -3.31
CA LEU A 24 7.27 -3.99 -2.21
C LEU A 24 7.35 -5.34 -1.49
N ARG A 25 7.33 -6.45 -2.25
CA ARG A 25 7.44 -7.80 -1.69
C ARG A 25 8.78 -8.02 -1.01
N THR A 26 9.87 -7.58 -1.63
CA THR A 26 11.21 -7.64 -1.03
C THR A 26 11.28 -6.86 0.28
N PHE A 27 10.76 -5.63 0.30
CA PHE A 27 10.70 -4.79 1.50
C PHE A 27 9.91 -5.47 2.63
N LEU A 28 8.67 -5.90 2.37
CA LEU A 28 7.82 -6.52 3.39
C LEU A 28 8.42 -7.81 3.94
N THR A 29 9.07 -8.60 3.06
CA THR A 29 9.73 -9.85 3.49
C THR A 29 10.96 -9.58 4.34
N ALA A 30 11.77 -8.58 3.96
CA ALA A 30 12.93 -8.15 4.74
C ALA A 30 12.53 -7.49 6.07
N TYR A 31 11.35 -6.85 6.11
CA TYR A 31 10.78 -6.26 7.33
C TYR A 31 10.34 -7.33 8.33
N GLY A 32 9.90 -8.50 7.86
CA GLY A 32 9.57 -9.64 8.70
C GLY A 32 8.29 -10.39 8.32
N TYR A 33 7.55 -9.96 7.29
CA TYR A 33 6.40 -10.73 6.79
C TYR A 33 6.89 -11.99 6.07
N LEU A 34 6.23 -13.12 6.33
CA LEU A 34 6.43 -14.33 5.57
C LEU A 34 5.73 -14.21 4.20
N PRO A 35 6.24 -14.85 3.14
CA PRO A 35 5.62 -14.76 1.81
C PRO A 35 4.13 -15.15 1.78
N HIS A 36 3.69 -16.07 2.65
CA HIS A 36 2.29 -16.49 2.74
C HIS A 36 1.38 -15.54 3.53
N GLU A 37 1.95 -14.55 4.22
CA GLU A 37 1.21 -13.51 4.95
C GLU A 37 0.87 -12.31 4.05
N LEU A 38 1.52 -12.21 2.88
CA LEU A 38 1.22 -11.23 1.85
C LEU A 38 -0.08 -11.58 1.12
N THR A 39 -1.19 -11.44 1.84
CA THR A 39 -2.52 -11.87 1.42
C THR A 39 -3.36 -10.71 0.91
N LYS A 40 -4.46 -11.05 0.21
CA LYS A 40 -5.52 -10.09 -0.14
C LYS A 40 -6.08 -9.36 1.08
N THR A 41 -6.17 -10.02 2.23
CA THR A 41 -6.64 -9.41 3.47
C THR A 41 -5.68 -8.30 3.94
N LEU A 42 -4.37 -8.54 3.88
CA LEU A 42 -3.37 -7.52 4.20
C LEU A 42 -3.41 -6.36 3.21
N SER A 43 -3.55 -6.65 1.91
CA SER A 43 -3.67 -5.65 0.85
C SER A 43 -4.89 -4.73 1.07
N HIS A 44 -6.02 -5.33 1.45
CA HIS A 44 -7.24 -4.61 1.78
C HIS A 44 -7.08 -3.75 3.04
N GLN A 45 -6.45 -4.29 4.10
CA GLN A 45 -6.18 -3.56 5.34
C GLN A 45 -5.27 -2.36 5.09
N LEU A 46 -4.18 -2.52 4.33
CA LEU A 46 -3.28 -1.42 3.98
C LEU A 46 -3.98 -0.35 3.13
N THR A 47 -4.86 -0.76 2.22
CA THR A 47 -5.69 0.19 1.45
C THR A 47 -6.61 0.98 2.38
N ALA A 48 -7.29 0.31 3.31
CA ALA A 48 -8.15 0.98 4.28
C ALA A 48 -7.35 1.97 5.16
N LEU A 49 -6.18 1.56 5.65
CA LEU A 49 -5.31 2.42 6.46
C LEU A 49 -4.78 3.61 5.65
N MET A 50 -4.42 3.42 4.38
CA MET A 50 -4.01 4.51 3.48
C MET A 50 -5.12 5.55 3.32
N LEU A 51 -6.36 5.09 3.09
CA LEU A 51 -7.53 5.96 2.92
C LEU A 51 -7.93 6.68 4.22
N LEU A 52 -7.82 6.00 5.36
CA LEU A 52 -8.17 6.51 6.69
C LEU A 52 -7.02 7.27 7.38
N HIS A 53 -5.87 7.36 6.75
CA HIS A 53 -4.72 8.11 7.24
C HIS A 53 -5.16 9.55 7.60
N GLN A 54 -4.72 10.10 8.75
CA GLN A 54 -5.24 11.41 9.21
C GLN A 54 -5.01 12.56 8.20
N TYR A 55 -3.95 12.43 7.39
CA TYR A 55 -3.58 13.36 6.32
C TYR A 55 -3.77 12.74 4.93
N SER A 56 -4.79 11.90 4.77
CA SER A 56 -5.06 11.20 3.51
C SER A 56 -5.20 12.19 2.36
N ASN A 57 -4.38 11.99 1.33
CA ASN A 57 -4.36 12.76 0.10
C ASN A 57 -3.69 11.89 -0.96
N LEU A 58 -4.52 11.20 -1.75
CA LEU A 58 -4.04 10.21 -2.72
C LEU A 58 -3.09 10.82 -3.76
N ASN A 59 -3.26 12.09 -4.13
CA ASN A 59 -2.38 12.79 -5.07
C ASN A 59 -0.96 13.00 -4.52
N ILE A 60 -0.79 12.96 -3.19
CA ILE A 60 0.51 13.02 -2.54
C ILE A 60 1.00 11.61 -2.21
N GLN A 61 0.13 10.75 -1.70
CA GLN A 61 0.47 9.42 -1.21
C GLN A 61 0.81 8.44 -2.34
N VAL A 62 0.05 8.44 -3.43
CA VAL A 62 0.21 7.51 -4.56
C VAL A 62 1.21 8.10 -5.55
N ARG A 63 2.46 7.64 -5.47
CA ARG A 63 3.56 8.12 -6.32
C ARG A 63 3.73 7.30 -7.59
N ILE A 64 2.63 6.78 -8.13
CA ILE A 64 2.59 6.08 -9.41
C ILE A 64 2.17 7.10 -10.48
N PRO A 65 2.94 7.29 -11.57
CA PRO A 65 2.57 8.25 -12.61
C PRO A 65 1.20 7.95 -13.21
N ASN A 66 0.36 8.99 -13.30
CA ASN A 66 -1.01 8.94 -13.85
C ASN A 66 -1.84 7.81 -13.24
N TRP A 67 -1.83 7.68 -11.91
CA TRP A 67 -2.54 6.59 -11.23
C TRP A 67 -4.06 6.73 -11.37
N GLU A 68 -4.56 7.97 -11.49
CA GLU A 68 -5.97 8.30 -11.66
C GLU A 68 -6.54 7.70 -12.95
N ASP A 69 -5.72 7.60 -14.00
CA ASP A 69 -6.12 6.98 -15.27
C ASP A 69 -6.15 5.45 -15.19
N LYS A 70 -5.48 4.87 -14.18
CA LYS A 70 -5.27 3.43 -14.02
C LYS A 70 -6.21 2.79 -13.00
N ALA A 71 -6.88 3.57 -12.17
CA ALA A 71 -7.78 3.08 -11.14
C ALA A 71 -9.09 3.89 -11.10
N ARG A 72 -10.20 3.21 -11.40
CA ARG A 72 -11.58 3.75 -11.37
C ARG A 72 -12.41 3.18 -10.23
N SER A 73 -11.82 2.30 -9.43
CA SER A 73 -12.44 1.72 -8.23
C SER A 73 -11.41 1.57 -7.11
N LEU A 74 -11.89 1.43 -5.86
CA LEU A 74 -11.02 1.16 -4.72
C LEU A 74 -10.26 -0.16 -4.87
N GLN A 75 -10.88 -1.17 -5.51
CA GLN A 75 -10.22 -2.44 -5.77
C GLN A 75 -9.08 -2.29 -6.79
N GLU A 76 -9.29 -1.49 -7.84
CA GLU A 76 -8.23 -1.19 -8.80
C GLU A 76 -7.10 -0.38 -8.17
N LEU A 77 -7.43 0.58 -7.28
CA LEU A 77 -6.44 1.34 -6.52
C LEU A 77 -5.64 0.42 -5.59
N GLU A 78 -6.30 -0.48 -4.87
CA GLU A 78 -5.66 -1.51 -4.04
C GLU A 78 -4.68 -2.35 -4.85
N ASN A 79 -5.13 -2.89 -5.98
CA ASN A 79 -4.30 -3.71 -6.86
C ASN A 79 -3.11 -2.90 -7.41
N LEU A 80 -3.34 -1.63 -7.76
CA LEU A 80 -2.32 -0.74 -8.28
C LEU A 80 -1.23 -0.43 -7.25
N VAL A 81 -1.61 -0.15 -5.99
CA VAL A 81 -0.66 0.20 -4.93
C VAL A 81 -0.05 -1.03 -4.26
N TRP A 82 -0.86 -1.98 -3.80
CA TRP A 82 -0.44 -3.14 -2.98
C TRP A 82 -0.40 -4.43 -3.80
N GLY A 83 -1.56 -4.94 -4.23
CA GLY A 83 -1.70 -5.98 -5.26
C GLY A 83 -0.83 -7.23 -5.07
N PHE A 84 -0.89 -7.85 -3.89
CA PHE A 84 -0.29 -9.16 -3.62
C PHE A 84 -1.34 -10.26 -3.39
#